data_AF-K2CD87-F1
#
_entry.id   AF-K2CD87-F1
#
_cell.length_a   1.000
_cell.length_b   1.000
_cell.length_c   1.000
_cell.angle_alpha   90.00
_cell.angle_beta   90.00
_cell.angle_gamma   90.00
#
_symmetry.space_group_name_H-M   'P 1'
#
loop_
_entity.id
_entity.type
_entity.pdbx_description
1 polymer ?
#
loop_
_entity_poly.entity_id
_entity_poly.type
_entity_poly.pdbx_seq_one_letter_code
_entity_poly.pdbx_strand_id
1 'polypeptide(L)' 'MTPNDEPSHNKLEILVVEDSLTQAQKLERLLESRQFLVRLAEDGRRALELIG' A
#
# COMPACT_ATOMS: atom_id res chain seq x y z
N MET A 1 -30.64 14.36 -14.77
CA MET A 1 -29.18 14.14 -14.72
C MET A 1 -28.83 13.93 -13.26
N THR A 2 -28.68 12.68 -12.83
CA THR A 2 -28.34 12.34 -11.44
C THR A 2 -26.82 12.12 -11.34
N PRO A 3 -26.14 12.69 -10.35
CA PRO A 3 -24.71 12.51 -10.15
C PRO A 3 -24.50 11.25 -9.29
N ASN A 4 -24.65 10.06 -9.86
CA ASN A 4 -24.30 8.82 -9.17
C ASN A 4 -23.72 7.85 -10.19
N ASP A 5 -22.68 7.12 -9.74
CA ASP A 5 -21.93 6.08 -10.46
C ASP A 5 -20.64 6.55 -11.16
N GLU A 6 -19.84 7.38 -10.48
CA GLU A 6 -18.38 7.27 -10.66
C GLU A 6 -17.97 5.90 -10.06
N PRO A 7 -17.27 5.02 -10.79
CA PRO A 7 -16.80 3.77 -10.22
C PRO A 7 -15.95 4.10 -9.01
N SER A 8 -16.27 3.50 -7.87
CA SER A 8 -15.44 3.54 -6.67
C SER A 8 -14.01 3.19 -7.09
N HIS A 9 -13.14 4.19 -7.20
CA HIS A 9 -11.72 4.00 -7.45
C HIS A 9 -11.18 3.24 -6.25
N ASN A 10 -11.24 1.91 -6.32
CA ASN A 10 -10.74 1.02 -5.31
C ASN A 10 -9.22 1.15 -5.37
N LYS A 11 -8.66 2.10 -4.61
CA LYS A 11 -7.22 2.29 -4.55
C LYS A 11 -6.63 0.94 -4.14
N LEU A 12 -5.86 0.36 -5.05
CA LEU A 12 -5.21 -0.92 -4.81
C LEU A 12 -4.24 -0.73 -3.63
N GLU A 13 -4.42 -1.55 -2.60
CA GLU A 13 -3.54 -1.58 -1.44
C GLU A 13 -2.40 -2.58 -1.68
N ILE A 14 -1.17 -2.17 -1.40
CA ILE A 14 0.04 -2.95 -1.56
C ILE A 14 0.70 -3.10 -0.20
N LEU A 15 0.96 -4.35 0.22
CA LEU A 15 1.81 -4.65 1.36
C LEU A 15 3.25 -4.86 0.88
N VAL A 16 4.18 -4.04 1.35
CA VAL A 16 5.62 -4.16 1.10
C VAL A 16 6.28 -4.80 2.32
N VAL A 17 7.05 -5.86 2.09
CA VAL A 17 7.86 -6.52 3.12
C VAL A 17 9.32 -6.24 2.80
N GLU A 18 9.98 -5.45 3.63
CA GLU A 18 11.35 -4.95 3.40
C GLU A 18 12.05 -4.75 4.74
N ASP A 19 13.23 -5.34 4.92
CA ASP A 19 14.01 -5.33 6.16
C ASP A 19 14.80 -4.03 6.38
N SER A 20 15.03 -3.26 5.32
CA SER A 20 15.69 -1.96 5.39
C SER A 20 14.68 -0.80 5.42
N LEU A 21 14.59 -0.09 6.55
CA LEU A 21 13.74 1.10 6.69
C LEU A 21 13.94 2.13 5.56
N THR A 22 15.19 2.39 5.19
CA THR A 22 15.52 3.36 4.12
C THR A 22 14.97 2.91 2.77
N GLN A 23 15.01 1.62 2.47
CA GLN A 23 14.51 1.07 1.21
C GLN A 23 12.98 1.01 1.21
N ALA A 24 12.37 0.61 2.33
CA ALA A 24 10.93 0.58 2.52
C ALA A 24 10.31 1.97 2.27
N GLN A 25 10.89 3.02 2.86
CA GLN A 25 10.42 4.41 2.66
C GLN A 25 10.60 4.91 1.22
N LYS A 26 11.67 4.52 0.53
CA LYS A 26 11.85 4.87 -0.89
C LYS A 26 10.76 4.21 -1.75
N LEU A 27 10.46 2.94 -1.48
CA LEU A 27 9.46 2.18 -2.22
C LEU A 27 8.04 2.65 -1.92
N GLU A 28 7.72 2.95 -0.65
CA GLU A 28 6.48 3.57 -0.21
C GLU A 28 6.20 4.86 -1.00
N ARG A 29 7.13 5.82 -0.97
CA ARG A 29 6.98 7.09 -1.71
C ARG A 29 6.78 6.89 -3.20
N LEU A 30 7.47 5.93 -3.81
CA LEU A 30 7.32 5.61 -5.24
C LEU A 30 5.92 5.09 -5.54
N LEU A 31 5.39 4.19 -4.71
CA LEU A 31 4.07 3.60 -4.89
C LEU A 31 2.95 4.59 -4.57
N GLU A 32 3.07 5.36 -3.49
CA GLU A 32 2.12 6.42 -3.13
C GLU A 32 2.05 7.51 -4.22
N SER A 33 3.19 7.84 -4.85
CA SER A 33 3.21 8.80 -5.99
C SER A 33 2.40 8.32 -7.19
N ARG A 34 2.13 7.01 -7.26
CA ARG A 34 1.28 6.34 -8.28
C ARG A 34 -0.12 6.05 -7.76
N GLN A 35 -0.53 6.69 -6.66
CA GLN A 35 -1.86 6.61 -6.05
C GLN A 35 -2.23 5.24 -5.46
N PHE A 36 -1.24 4.37 -5.20
CA PHE A 36 -1.44 3.16 -4.41
C PHE A 36 -1.56 3.50 -2.91
N LEU A 37 -2.31 2.69 -2.17
CA LEU A 37 -2.21 2.65 -0.72
C LEU A 37 -1.09 1.68 -0.35
N VAL A 38 -0.22 2.04 0.58
CA VAL A 38 0.93 1.22 0.95
C VAL A 38 0.88 0.89 2.43
N ARG A 39 1.14 -0.37 2.77
CA ARG A 39 1.46 -0.82 4.13
C ARG A 39 2.86 -1.38 4.14
N LEU A 40 3.61 -1.15 5.21
CA LEU A 40 4.96 -1.65 5.38
C LEU A 40 5.01 -2.74 6.46
N ALA A 41 5.83 -3.76 6.23
CA ALA A 41 6.24 -4.74 7.22
C ALA A 41 7.77 -4.86 7.20
N GLU A 42 8.38 -4.84 8.38
CA GLU A 42 9.84 -4.95 8.54
C GLU A 42 10.35 -6.39 8.41
N ASP A 43 9.46 -7.36 8.55
CA ASP A 43 9.78 -8.78 8.39
C ASP A 43 8.54 -9.61 8.00
N GLY A 44 8.75 -10.89 7.74
CA GLY A 44 7.69 -11.81 7.36
C GLY A 44 6.67 -12.08 8.48
N ARG A 45 7.08 -12.02 9.75
CA ARG A 45 6.14 -12.23 10.87
C ARG A 45 5.14 -11.08 10.93
N ARG A 46 5.65 -9.84 10.86
CA ARG A 46 4.82 -8.64 10.83
C ARG A 46 3.94 -8.59 9.59
N ALA A 47 4.43 -9.06 8.45
CA ALA A 47 3.63 -9.18 7.23
C ALA A 47 2.44 -10.13 7.41
N LEU A 48 2.66 -11.30 8.04
CA LEU A 48 1.60 -12.26 8.34
C LEU A 48 0.55 -11.68 9.30
N GLU A 49 0.97 -10.93 10.33
CA GLU A 49 0.07 -10.22 11.24
C GLU A 49 -0.81 -9.16 10.55
N LEU A 50 -0.36 -8.62 9.41
CA LEU A 50 -1.08 -7.60 8.65
C LEU A 50 -2.06 -8.18 7.62
N ILE A 51 -1.97 -9.48 7.31
CA ILE A 51 -2.87 -10.15 6.36
C ILE A 51 -3.83 -11.17 7.02
N GLY A 52 -3.58 -11.55 8.28
CA GLY A 52 -4.46 -12.39 9.09
C GLY A 52 -5.51 -11.57 9.84
#